data_AF-A0A941DP05-F1
#
_entry.id   AF-A0A941DP05-F1
#
_cell.length_a   1.000
_cell.length_b   1.000
_cell.length_c   1.000
_cell.angle_alpha   90.00
_cell.angle_beta   90.00
_cell.angle_gamma   90.00
#
_symmetry.space_group_name_H-M   'P 1'
#
loop_
_entity.id
_entity.type
_entity.pdbx_description
1 polymer ?
#
loop_
_entity_poly.entity_id
_entity_poly.type
_entity_poly.pdbx_seq_one_letter_code
_entity_poly.pdbx_strand_id
1 'polypeptide(L)'
;MMTALIVILVILAVLAFWAIGVYNRLVGLRNRFKNSFAQIDVQLKRRYDLIPNLVEVAKGYMKHERETLEAVIHARNQAVSASSKAVLDPADGASVQQLAAAEGTLTASLGKMFALSESYPDLKANQNMIQLTEE
;
A
#
# COMPACT_ATOMS: atom_id res chain seq x y z
N MET A 1 1.77 2.12 61.53
CA MET A 1 1.72 0.93 60.65
C MET A 1 0.53 0.97 59.70
N MET A 2 -0.71 1.11 60.18
CA MET A 2 -1.90 1.16 59.32
C MET A 2 -1.88 2.27 58.26
N THR A 3 -1.48 3.49 58.64
CA THR A 3 -1.39 4.64 57.72
C THR A 3 -0.36 4.43 56.61
N ALA A 4 0.82 3.89 56.93
CA ALA A 4 1.85 3.56 55.94
C ALA A 4 1.37 2.48 54.95
N LEU A 5 0.64 1.47 55.42
CA LEU A 5 0.04 0.44 54.58
C LEU A 5 -1.00 1.02 53.61
N ILE A 6 -1.86 1.93 54.10
CA ILE A 6 -2.85 2.63 53.27
C ILE A 6 -2.17 3.47 52.19
N VAL A 7 -1.12 4.22 52.54
CA VAL A 7 -0.37 5.03 51.56
C VAL A 7 0.25 4.15 50.47
N ILE A 8 0.84 3.01 50.83
CA ILE A 8 1.40 2.06 49.86
C ILE A 8 0.31 1.50 48.94
N LEU A 9 -0.85 1.11 49.48
CA LEU A 9 -1.97 0.61 48.69
C LEU A 9 -2.52 1.65 47.71
N VAL A 10 -2.61 2.92 48.13
CA VAL A 10 -3.03 4.02 47.24
C VAL A 10 -2.02 4.21 46.11
N ILE A 11 -0.72 4.20 46.40
CA ILE A 11 0.32 4.32 45.36
C ILE A 11 0.24 3.15 44.36
N LEU A 12 0.08 1.92 44.86
CA LEU A 12 -0.07 0.75 44.00
C LEU A 12 -1.34 0.83 43.13
N ALA A 13 -2.45 1.29 43.70
CA ALA A 13 -3.68 1.50 42.95
C ALA A 13 -3.48 2.52 41.83
N VAL A 14 -2.86 3.67 42.11
CA VAL A 14 -2.55 4.71 41.12
C VAL A 14 -1.66 4.16 40.00
N LEU A 15 -0.60 3.41 40.33
CA LEU A 15 0.27 2.78 39.33
C LEU A 15 -0.49 1.76 38.47
N ALA A 16 -1.38 0.96 39.07
CA ALA A 16 -2.20 0.00 38.34
C ALA A 16 -3.15 0.71 37.35
N PHE A 17 -3.86 1.75 37.79
CA PHE A 17 -4.73 2.54 36.91
C PHE A 17 -3.95 3.23 35.78
N TRP A 18 -2.75 3.75 36.07
CA TRP A 18 -1.88 4.34 35.07
C TRP A 18 -1.46 3.32 34.01
N ALA A 19 -1.01 2.12 34.42
CA ALA A 19 -0.60 1.06 33.52
C ALA A 19 -1.75 0.61 32.60
N ILE A 20 -2.96 0.47 33.15
CA ILE A 20 -4.18 0.16 32.36
C ILE A 20 -4.46 1.26 31.34
N GLY A 21 -4.35 2.53 31.72
CA GLY A 21 -4.54 3.67 30.83
C GLY A 21 -3.55 3.67 29.65
N VAL A 22 -2.28 3.42 29.93
CA VAL A 22 -1.23 3.31 28.90
C VAL A 22 -1.48 2.15 27.95
N TYR A 23 -1.83 0.98 28.48
CA TYR A 23 -2.12 -0.21 27.67
C TYR A 23 -3.30 0.02 26.71
N ASN A 24 -4.40 0.56 27.22
CA ASN A 24 -5.58 0.88 26.42
C ASN A 24 -5.26 1.89 25.31
N ARG A 25 -4.46 2.91 25.61
CA ARG A 25 -4.02 3.89 24.62
C ARG A 25 -3.16 3.24 23.52
N LEU A 26 -2.25 2.34 23.89
CA LEU A 26 -1.37 1.66 22.94
C LEU A 26 -2.18 0.75 22.00
N VAL A 27 -3.15 0.01 22.52
CA VAL A 27 -4.06 -0.81 21.72
C VAL A 27 -4.88 0.06 20.77
N GLY A 28 -5.39 1.20 21.24
CA GLY A 28 -6.10 2.16 20.40
C GLY A 28 -5.25 2.70 19.24
N LEU A 29 -3.99 3.06 19.51
CA LEU A 29 -3.05 3.51 18.48
C LEU A 29 -2.73 2.40 17.48
N ARG A 30 -2.52 1.17 17.93
CA ARG A 30 -2.27 0.01 17.06
C ARG A 30 -3.45 -0.23 16.11
N ASN A 31 -4.68 -0.14 16.60
CA ASN A 31 -5.87 -0.31 15.77
C ASN A 31 -6.02 0.85 14.76
N ARG A 32 -5.75 2.09 15.18
CA ARG A 32 -5.75 3.24 14.26
C ARG A 32 -4.74 3.05 13.13
N PHE A 33 -3.52 2.63 13.46
CA PHE A 33 -2.47 2.34 12.48
C PHE A 33 -2.92 1.27 11.47
N LYS A 34 -3.45 0.15 11.93
CA LYS A 34 -3.98 -0.92 11.05
C LYS A 34 -5.10 -0.42 10.14
N ASN A 35 -6.02 0.40 10.67
CA ASN A 35 -7.12 0.96 9.89
C ASN A 35 -6.60 1.92 8.81
N SER A 36 -5.64 2.79 9.13
CA SER A 36 -4.99 3.65 8.14
C SER A 36 -4.26 2.86 7.07
N PHE A 37 -3.57 1.77 7.44
CA PHE A 37 -2.92 0.90 6.48
C PHE A 37 -3.91 0.20 5.55
N ALA A 38 -5.04 -0.28 6.08
CA ALA A 38 -6.10 -0.87 5.26
C ALA A 38 -6.67 0.11 4.22
N GLN A 39 -6.74 1.41 4.55
CA GLN A 39 -7.12 2.43 3.56
C GLN A 39 -6.11 2.56 2.43
N ILE A 40 -4.80 2.49 2.74
CA ILE A 40 -3.74 2.49 1.73
C ILE A 40 -3.86 1.25 0.82
N ASP A 41 -4.07 0.07 1.40
CA ASP A 41 -4.22 -1.17 0.64
C ASP A 41 -5.40 -1.11 -0.35
N VAL A 42 -6.54 -0.54 0.05
CA VAL A 42 -7.67 -0.36 -0.86
C VAL A 42 -7.30 0.52 -2.07
N GLN A 43 -6.50 1.57 -1.87
CA GLN A 43 -6.03 2.43 -2.96
C GLN A 43 -5.05 1.71 -3.87
N LEU A 44 -4.08 1.00 -3.29
CA LEU A 44 -3.11 0.21 -4.04
C LEU A 44 -3.82 -0.86 -4.88
N LYS A 45 -4.77 -1.57 -4.29
CA LYS A 45 -5.57 -2.59 -4.96
C LYS A 45 -6.34 -2.02 -6.14
N ARG A 46 -7.02 -0.87 -5.98
CA ARG A 46 -7.70 -0.20 -7.09
C ARG A 46 -6.74 0.07 -8.25
N ARG A 47 -5.55 0.63 -7.96
CA ARG A 47 -4.54 0.89 -8.98
C ARG A 47 -4.06 -0.41 -9.67
N TYR A 48 -3.87 -1.48 -8.91
CA TYR A 48 -3.49 -2.79 -9.48
C TYR A 48 -4.57 -3.42 -10.35
N ASP A 49 -5.85 -3.15 -10.06
CA ASP A 49 -6.98 -3.67 -10.81
C ASP A 49 -7.17 -2.93 -12.15
N LEU A 50 -6.71 -1.68 -12.26
CA LEU A 50 -6.75 -0.89 -13.49
C LEU A 50 -5.60 -1.21 -14.47
N ILE A 51 -4.43 -1.63 -13.97
CA ILE A 51 -3.25 -1.90 -14.81
C ILE A 51 -3.51 -2.92 -15.92
N PRO A 52 -4.19 -4.06 -15.70
CA PRO A 52 -4.51 -4.98 -16.78
C PRO A 52 -5.31 -4.33 -17.91
N ASN A 53 -6.33 -3.53 -17.58
CA ASN A 53 -7.13 -2.82 -18.57
C ASN A 53 -6.28 -1.80 -19.36
N LEU A 54 -5.41 -1.07 -18.66
CA LEU A 54 -4.47 -0.13 -19.26
C LEU A 54 -3.53 -0.84 -20.26
N VAL A 55 -3.00 -1.99 -19.87
CA VAL A 55 -2.12 -2.80 -20.71
C VAL A 55 -2.87 -3.38 -21.91
N GLU A 56 -4.11 -3.83 -21.76
CA GLU A 56 -4.92 -4.34 -22.88
C GLU A 56 -5.20 -3.25 -23.93
N VAL A 57 -5.53 -2.02 -23.50
CA VAL A 57 -5.68 -0.88 -24.42
C VAL A 57 -4.35 -0.57 -25.11
N ALA A 58 -3.25 -0.52 -24.35
CA ALA A 58 -1.91 -0.26 -24.89
C ALA A 58 -1.46 -1.34 -25.90
N LYS A 59 -1.75 -2.63 -25.64
CA LYS A 59 -1.44 -3.75 -26.56
C LYS A 59 -2.05 -3.58 -27.95
N GLY A 60 -3.22 -2.96 -28.05
CA GLY A 60 -3.89 -2.70 -29.33
C GLY A 60 -3.07 -1.82 -30.28
N TYR A 61 -2.27 -0.91 -29.72
CA TYR A 61 -1.49 0.09 -30.46
C TYR A 61 0.02 -0.19 -30.43
N MET A 62 0.56 -0.63 -29.29
CA MET A 62 1.98 -0.85 -29.05
C MET A 62 2.39 -2.31 -29.31
N LYS A 63 2.03 -2.86 -30.48
CA LYS A 63 2.23 -4.29 -30.81
C LYS A 63 3.69 -4.74 -30.80
N HIS A 64 4.62 -3.82 -31.04
CA HIS A 64 6.06 -4.10 -31.05
C HIS A 64 6.72 -3.97 -29.66
N GLU A 65 6.01 -3.40 -28.68
CA GLU A 65 6.51 -3.12 -27.32
C GLU A 65 6.10 -4.19 -26.30
N ARG A 66 6.06 -5.46 -26.74
CA ARG A 66 5.59 -6.57 -25.90
C ARG A 66 6.42 -6.72 -24.63
N GLU A 67 7.73 -6.55 -24.72
CA GLU A 67 8.64 -6.65 -23.57
C GLU A 67 8.30 -5.61 -22.49
N THR A 68 8.02 -4.36 -22.90
CA THR A 68 7.60 -3.29 -22.00
C THR A 68 6.29 -3.63 -21.30
N LEU A 69 5.28 -4.10 -22.05
CA LEU A 69 3.97 -4.44 -21.51
C LEU A 69 4.03 -5.66 -20.57
N GLU A 70 4.86 -6.66 -20.89
CA GLU A 70 5.13 -7.81 -20.01
C GLU A 70 5.84 -7.37 -18.72
N ALA A 71 6.80 -6.45 -18.80
CA ALA A 71 7.49 -5.90 -17.64
C ALA A 71 6.53 -5.15 -16.70
N VAL A 72 5.53 -4.43 -17.23
CA VAL A 72 4.48 -3.78 -16.43
C VAL A 72 3.62 -4.82 -15.71
N ILE A 73 3.15 -5.87 -16.40
CA ILE A 73 2.36 -6.93 -15.79
C ILE A 73 3.15 -7.68 -14.71
N HIS A 74 4.43 -7.97 -14.97
CA HIS A 74 5.30 -8.62 -14.01
C HIS A 74 5.54 -7.75 -12.77
N ALA A 75 5.80 -6.45 -12.96
CA ALA A 75 5.96 -5.52 -11.84
C ALA A 75 4.67 -5.37 -11.02
N ARG A 76 3.51 -5.33 -11.68
CA ARG A 76 2.19 -5.32 -11.02
C ARG A 76 1.98 -6.57 -10.16
N ASN A 77 2.31 -7.76 -10.67
CA ASN A 77 2.16 -9.00 -9.92
C ASN A 77 3.07 -9.04 -8.67
N GLN A 78 4.29 -8.51 -8.78
CA GLN A 78 5.18 -8.37 -7.62
C GLN A 78 4.59 -7.40 -6.58
N ALA A 79 4.08 -6.25 -7.01
CA ALA A 79 3.45 -5.26 -6.13
C ALA A 79 2.23 -5.83 -5.41
N VAL A 80 1.34 -6.53 -6.11
CA VAL A 80 0.18 -7.23 -5.52
C VAL A 80 0.60 -8.26 -4.49
N SER A 81 1.63 -9.06 -4.79
CA SER A 81 2.15 -10.08 -3.86
C SER A 81 2.74 -9.43 -2.60
N ALA A 82 3.51 -8.35 -2.76
CA ALA A 82 4.08 -7.60 -1.64
C ALA A 82 2.99 -6.92 -0.80
N SER A 83 1.96 -6.33 -1.42
CA SER A 83 0.82 -5.71 -0.70
C SER A 83 0.08 -6.74 0.13
N SER A 84 -0.19 -7.91 -0.45
CA SER A 84 -0.86 -9.01 0.25
C SER A 84 -0.10 -9.46 1.51
N LYS A 85 1.23 -9.44 1.48
CA LYS A 85 2.06 -9.75 2.66
C LYS A 85 2.04 -8.62 3.69
N ALA A 86 2.15 -7.37 3.24
CA ALA A 86 2.16 -6.20 4.12
C ALA A 86 0.81 -5.97 4.83
N VAL A 87 -0.31 -6.37 4.23
CA VAL A 87 -1.64 -6.31 4.86
C VAL A 87 -1.78 -7.31 6.01
N LEU A 88 -1.15 -8.48 5.92
CA LEU A 88 -1.22 -9.50 6.98
C LEU A 88 -0.55 -9.02 8.27
N ASP A 89 0.59 -8.35 8.15
CA ASP A 89 1.24 -7.69 9.28
C ASP A 89 1.83 -6.32 8.88
N PRO A 90 1.03 -5.25 8.99
CA PRO A 90 1.49 -3.89 8.68
C PRO A 90 2.56 -3.37 9.65
N ALA A 91 2.74 -4.03 10.80
CA ALA A 91 3.74 -3.65 11.79
C ALA A 91 5.11 -4.29 11.51
N ASP A 92 5.18 -5.26 10.57
CA ASP A 92 6.44 -5.81 10.11
C ASP A 92 7.14 -4.85 9.14
N GLY A 93 8.22 -4.22 9.60
CA GLY A 93 9.00 -3.29 8.79
C GLY A 93 9.56 -3.93 7.51
N ALA A 94 9.85 -5.23 7.52
CA ALA A 94 10.39 -5.91 6.36
C ALA A 94 9.33 -6.06 5.25
N SER A 95 8.10 -6.43 5.60
CA SER A 95 6.98 -6.55 4.64
C SER A 95 6.65 -5.20 3.99
N VAL A 96 6.62 -4.12 4.78
CA VAL A 96 6.35 -2.76 4.30
C VAL A 96 7.49 -2.27 3.40
N GLN A 97 8.74 -2.57 3.73
CA GLN A 97 9.88 -2.23 2.90
C GLN A 97 9.87 -2.98 1.55
N GLN A 98 9.48 -4.26 1.56
CA GLN A 98 9.30 -5.03 0.32
C GLN A 98 8.17 -4.46 -0.54
N LEU A 99 7.05 -4.04 0.06
CA LEU A 99 5.99 -3.34 -0.64
C LEU A 99 6.52 -2.06 -1.30
N ALA A 100 7.24 -1.22 -0.56
CA ALA A 100 7.82 0.01 -1.11
C ALA A 100 8.77 -0.25 -2.30
N ALA A 101 9.60 -1.29 -2.23
CA ALA A 101 10.49 -1.66 -3.32
C ALA A 101 9.73 -2.17 -4.57
N ALA A 102 8.71 -3.00 -4.38
CA ALA A 102 7.86 -3.48 -5.47
C ALA A 102 7.07 -2.34 -6.13
N GLU A 103 6.55 -1.41 -5.32
CA GLU A 103 5.89 -0.18 -5.76
C GLU A 103 6.81 0.73 -6.59
N GLY A 104 8.07 0.90 -6.17
CA GLY A 104 9.06 1.64 -6.93
C GLY A 104 9.35 1.00 -8.29
N THR A 105 9.43 -0.34 -8.33
CA THR A 105 9.61 -1.10 -9.57
C THR A 105 8.42 -0.93 -10.51
N LEU A 106 7.20 -1.02 -9.99
CA LEU A 106 5.98 -0.81 -10.77
C LEU A 106 5.91 0.62 -11.33
N THR A 107 6.23 1.61 -10.51
CA THR A 107 6.28 3.02 -10.93
C THR A 107 7.28 3.24 -12.07
N ALA A 108 8.46 2.62 -11.97
CA ALA A 108 9.47 2.69 -13.02
C ALA A 108 9.00 2.03 -14.33
N SER A 109 8.36 0.86 -14.25
CA SER A 109 7.82 0.16 -15.44
C SER A 109 6.70 0.97 -16.10
N LEU A 110 5.77 1.53 -15.32
CA LEU A 110 4.70 2.39 -15.84
C LEU A 110 5.27 3.67 -16.46
N GLY A 111 6.28 4.29 -15.84
CA GLY A 111 6.95 5.46 -16.40
C GLY A 111 7.58 5.18 -17.77
N LYS A 112 8.21 4.03 -17.95
CA LYS A 112 8.74 3.59 -19.26
C LYS A 112 7.62 3.37 -20.28
N MET A 113 6.52 2.74 -19.88
CA MET A 113 5.36 2.52 -20.74
C MET A 113 4.75 3.86 -21.20
N PHE A 114 4.59 4.82 -20.29
CA PHE A 114 4.08 6.14 -20.63
C PHE A 114 5.02 6.92 -21.55
N ALA A 115 6.33 6.89 -21.29
CA ALA A 115 7.32 7.50 -22.19
C ALA A 115 7.24 6.91 -23.62
N LEU A 116 7.05 5.60 -23.74
CA LEU A 116 6.84 4.97 -25.05
C LEU A 116 5.50 5.34 -25.67
N SER A 117 4.44 5.47 -24.87
CA SER A 117 3.11 5.86 -25.35
C SER A 117 3.08 7.25 -26.01
N GLU A 118 4.02 8.14 -25.67
CA GLU A 118 4.15 9.45 -26.33
C GLU A 118 4.48 9.33 -27.83
N SER A 119 5.16 8.23 -28.22
CA SER A 119 5.45 7.94 -29.63
C SER A 119 4.26 7.36 -30.40
N TYR A 120 3.13 7.12 -29.73
CA TYR A 120 1.88 6.60 -30.29
C TYR A 120 0.72 7.60 -30.12
N PRO A 121 0.57 8.60 -31.03
CA PRO A 121 -0.48 9.62 -30.95
C PRO A 121 -1.89 9.04 -30.87
N ASP A 122 -2.17 7.95 -31.58
CA ASP A 122 -3.48 7.29 -31.59
C ASP A 122 -3.83 6.66 -30.23
N LEU A 123 -2.83 6.11 -29.53
CA LEU A 123 -3.02 5.59 -28.17
C LEU A 123 -3.23 6.74 -27.19
N LYS A 124 -2.46 7.81 -27.33
CA LYS A 124 -2.59 9.01 -26.48
C LYS A 124 -3.96 9.68 -26.61
N ALA A 125 -4.53 9.68 -27.82
CA ALA A 125 -5.86 10.23 -28.07
C ALA A 125 -6.99 9.24 -27.75
N ASN A 126 -6.68 8.00 -27.36
CA ASN A 126 -7.71 7.00 -27.07
C ASN A 126 -8.46 7.36 -25.78
N GLN A 127 -9.79 7.48 -25.90
CA GLN A 127 -10.65 7.89 -24.79
C GLN A 127 -10.60 6.93 -23.59
N ASN A 128 -10.43 5.62 -23.81
CA ASN A 128 -10.32 4.64 -22.73
C ASN A 128 -8.95 4.74 -22.04
N MET A 129 -7.88 5.02 -22.80
CA MET A 129 -6.54 5.25 -22.24
C MET A 129 -6.53 6.50 -21.33
N ILE A 130 -7.17 7.58 -21.78
CA ILE A 130 -7.31 8.82 -21.00
C ILE A 130 -8.07 8.55 -19.70
N GLN A 131 -9.24 7.92 -19.78
CA GLN A 131 -10.06 7.59 -18.61
C GLN A 131 -9.29 6.74 -17.59
N LEU A 132 -8.62 5.67 -18.03
CA LEU A 132 -7.87 4.79 -17.15
C LEU A 132 -6.62 5.45 -16.52
N THR A 133 -6.11 6.52 -17.12
CA THR A 133 -4.95 7.27 -16.59
C THR A 133 -5.39 8.39 -15.64
N GLU A 134 -6.63 8.86 -15.76
CA GLU A 134 -7.24 9.87 -14.88
C GLU A 134 -7.84 9.27 -13.60
N GLU A 135 -8.09 7.95 -13.56
CA GLU A 135 -8.56 7.20 -12.38
C GLU A 135 -7.46 6.90 -11.34
#